data_AF-A0A1B7WXL0-F1
#
_entry.id   AF-A0A1B7WXL0-F1
#
_cell.length_a   1.000
_cell.length_b   1.000
_cell.length_c   1.000
_cell.angle_alpha   90.00
_cell.angle_beta   90.00
_cell.angle_gamma   90.00
#
_symmetry.space_group_name_H-M   'P 1'
#
loop_
_entity.id
_entity.type
_entity.pdbx_description
1 polymer ?
#
loop_
_entity_poly.entity_id
_entity_poly.type
_entity_poly.pdbx_seq_one_letter_code
_entity_poly.pdbx_strand_id
1 'polypeptide(L)'
;VERNNLPWTYGYTEGEVITLPIAHGEGRFYSDESTLAEIEANGQVLFRYQENPNGSLNDIAGICNLQGNVLGMMPHPERAADKALGNSDGLRLFQGLLERVGAVV
;
A
#
# COMPACT_ATOMS: atom_id res chain seq x y z
N VAL A 1 1.48 -7.39 -2.00
CA VAL A 1 2.32 -6.22 -2.35
C VAL A 1 2.63 -6.31 -3.84
N GLU A 2 2.30 -5.31 -4.64
CA GLU A 2 2.32 -5.45 -6.11
C GLU A 2 3.69 -5.16 -6.74
N ARG A 3 4.55 -4.37 -6.08
CA ARG A 3 5.89 -4.00 -6.54
C ARG A 3 6.72 -3.48 -5.37
N ASN A 4 8.05 -3.62 -5.40
CA ASN A 4 8.95 -3.23 -4.31
C ASN A 4 10.03 -2.19 -4.69
N ASN A 5 9.86 -1.50 -5.82
CA ASN A 5 10.83 -0.54 -6.33
C ASN A 5 10.51 0.93 -6.00
N LEU A 6 9.55 1.19 -5.10
CA LEU A 6 9.22 2.52 -4.59
C LEU A 6 9.57 2.65 -3.11
N PRO A 7 9.83 3.86 -2.59
CA PRO A 7 10.18 4.06 -1.17
C PRO A 7 9.21 3.39 -0.20
N TRP A 8 7.91 3.45 -0.49
CA TRP A 8 6.85 2.87 0.33
C TRP A 8 6.88 1.35 0.42
N THR A 9 7.39 0.68 -0.61
CA THR A 9 7.33 -0.78 -0.72
C THR A 9 8.71 -1.46 -0.72
N TYR A 10 9.79 -0.69 -0.58
CA TYR A 10 11.17 -1.18 -0.65
C TYR A 10 11.52 -2.23 0.41
N GLY A 11 10.91 -2.14 1.59
CA GLY A 11 11.09 -3.11 2.68
C GLY A 11 10.35 -4.43 2.48
N TYR A 12 9.67 -4.64 1.34
CA TYR A 12 8.87 -5.82 1.04
C TYR A 12 9.39 -6.56 -0.20
N THR A 13 8.93 -7.80 -0.38
CA THR A 13 9.10 -8.54 -1.63
C THR A 13 7.87 -8.35 -2.52
N GLU A 14 8.07 -8.32 -3.84
CA GLU A 14 6.96 -8.37 -4.80
C GLU A 14 6.16 -9.67 -4.61
N GLY A 15 4.83 -9.56 -4.58
CA GLY A 15 3.92 -10.67 -4.28
C GLY A 15 3.81 -11.03 -2.79
N GLU A 16 4.53 -10.34 -1.89
CA GLU A 16 4.45 -10.63 -0.46
C GLU A 16 3.05 -10.35 0.09
N VAL A 17 2.54 -11.29 0.90
CA VAL A 17 1.31 -11.14 1.67
C VAL A 17 1.65 -10.61 3.05
N ILE A 18 1.06 -9.47 3.40
CA ILE A 18 1.24 -8.80 4.69
C ILE A 18 -0.11 -8.62 5.36
N THR A 19 -0.13 -8.65 6.69
CA THR A 19 -1.36 -8.42 7.46
C THR A 19 -1.34 -7.01 8.02
N LEU A 20 -2.34 -6.20 7.68
CA LEU A 20 -2.47 -4.83 8.19
C LEU A 20 -3.87 -4.59 8.78
N PRO A 21 -4.01 -3.88 9.90
CA PRO A 21 -5.30 -3.50 10.44
C PRO A 21 -6.11 -2.62 9.48
N ILE A 22 -7.43 -2.77 9.49
CA ILE A 22 -8.39 -1.92 8.78
C ILE A 22 -9.40 -1.34 9.78
N ALA A 23 -9.82 -0.08 9.59
CA ALA A 23 -10.78 0.59 10.47
C ALA A 23 -11.57 1.68 9.73
N HIS A 24 -12.29 1.32 8.68
CA HIS A 24 -13.01 2.26 7.82
C HIS A 24 -14.47 1.85 7.57
N GLY A 25 -15.37 2.85 7.49
CA GLY A 25 -16.74 2.67 7.01
C GLY A 25 -16.91 2.95 5.51
N GLU A 26 -16.02 3.78 4.94
CA GLU A 26 -16.10 4.30 3.56
C GLU A 26 -14.80 4.07 2.79
N GLY A 27 -14.21 2.88 2.93
CA GLY A 27 -12.89 2.54 2.35
C GLY A 27 -12.90 1.98 0.93
N ARG A 28 -14.06 1.96 0.24
CA ARG A 28 -14.18 1.34 -1.07
C ARG A 28 -13.50 2.18 -2.14
N PHE A 29 -12.41 1.67 -2.72
CA PHE A 29 -11.81 2.28 -3.90
C PHE A 29 -12.74 2.13 -5.09
N TYR A 30 -13.03 3.26 -5.75
CA TYR A 30 -13.90 3.32 -6.92
C TYR A 30 -13.42 4.40 -7.88
N SER A 31 -13.53 4.12 -9.17
CA SER A 31 -13.32 5.06 -10.27
C SER A 31 -14.14 4.60 -11.48
N ASP A 32 -14.20 5.42 -12.52
CA ASP A 32 -14.64 4.94 -13.83
C ASP A 32 -13.62 3.97 -14.45
N GLU A 33 -14.05 3.25 -15.49
CA GLU A 33 -13.27 2.21 -16.15
C GLU A 33 -12.01 2.76 -16.83
N SER A 34 -12.07 3.97 -17.41
CA SER A 34 -10.92 4.57 -18.09
C SER A 34 -9.83 4.96 -17.08
N THR A 35 -10.22 5.60 -15.98
CA THR A 35 -9.30 5.93 -14.88
C THR A 35 -8.73 4.67 -14.24
N LEU A 36 -9.54 3.62 -14.05
CA LEU A 36 -9.05 2.35 -13.49
C LEU A 36 -8.00 1.71 -14.40
N ALA A 37 -8.26 1.65 -15.71
CA ALA A 37 -7.32 1.11 -16.69
C ALA A 37 -6.01 1.89 -16.72
N GLU A 38 -6.05 3.23 -16.61
CA GLU A 38 -4.84 4.06 -16.53
C GLU A 38 -4.03 3.78 -15.26
N ILE A 39 -4.68 3.70 -14.09
CA ILE A 39 -4.02 3.39 -12.81
C ILE A 39 -3.30 2.04 -12.87
N GLU A 40 -3.96 1.03 -13.44
CA GLU A 40 -3.40 -0.32 -13.62
C GLU A 40 -2.23 -0.30 -14.61
N ALA A 41 -2.41 0.31 -15.79
CA ALA A 41 -1.38 0.38 -16.83
C ALA A 41 -0.12 1.13 -16.38
N ASN A 42 -0.28 2.16 -15.53
CA ASN A 42 0.82 2.92 -14.96
C ASN A 42 1.51 2.22 -13.78
N GLY A 43 1.00 1.06 -13.33
CA GLY A 43 1.53 0.34 -12.19
C GLY A 43 1.44 1.14 -10.89
N GLN A 44 0.36 1.91 -10.72
CA GLN A 44 0.11 2.77 -9.56
C GLN A 44 -0.49 1.99 -8.37
N VAL A 45 -0.99 0.77 -8.57
CA VAL A 45 -1.48 -0.08 -7.47
C VAL A 45 -0.28 -0.66 -6.72
N LEU A 46 -0.19 -0.38 -5.41
CA LEU A 46 0.91 -0.88 -4.56
C LEU A 46 0.46 -2.03 -3.65
N PHE A 47 -0.80 -2.01 -3.24
CA PHE A 47 -1.38 -3.01 -2.34
C PHE A 47 -2.75 -3.45 -2.84
N ARG A 48 -2.98 -4.76 -2.82
CA ARG A 48 -4.29 -5.37 -2.98
C ARG A 48 -4.66 -6.17 -1.74
N TYR A 49 -5.96 -6.21 -1.45
CA TYR A 49 -6.51 -7.15 -0.49
C TYR A 49 -6.43 -8.56 -1.06
N GLN A 50 -6.06 -9.52 -0.22
CA GLN A 50 -6.22 -10.94 -0.56
C GLN A 50 -7.70 -11.34 -0.46
N GLU A 51 -8.39 -10.84 0.56
CA GLU A 51 -9.83 -10.97 0.76
C GLU A 51 -10.41 -9.56 0.90
N ASN A 52 -11.11 -9.10 -0.13
CA ASN A 52 -11.56 -7.70 -0.25
C ASN A 52 -12.71 -7.39 0.70
N PRO A 53 -12.48 -6.59 1.76
CA PRO A 53 -13.45 -6.40 2.83
C PRO A 53 -14.48 -5.30 2.53
N ASN A 54 -14.23 -4.48 1.51
CA ASN A 54 -14.98 -3.24 1.27
C ASN A 54 -15.50 -3.09 -0.17
N GLY A 55 -15.28 -4.10 -1.03
CA GLY A 55 -15.75 -4.12 -2.41
C GLY A 55 -14.98 -3.17 -3.34
N SER A 56 -13.73 -2.86 -2.99
CA SER A 56 -12.85 -2.04 -3.83
C SER A 56 -12.67 -2.65 -5.21
N LEU A 57 -12.64 -1.82 -6.26
CA LEU A 57 -12.35 -2.31 -7.62
C LEU A 57 -10.96 -2.98 -7.66
N ASN A 58 -10.87 -4.12 -8.33
CA ASN A 58 -9.66 -4.95 -8.45
C ASN A 58 -8.93 -5.20 -7.12
N ASP A 59 -9.67 -5.29 -6.01
CA ASP A 59 -9.15 -5.48 -4.66
C ASP A 59 -8.13 -4.42 -4.22
N ILE A 60 -8.15 -3.23 -4.83
CA ILE A 60 -7.20 -2.15 -4.56
C ILE A 60 -7.31 -1.69 -3.10
N ALA A 61 -6.19 -1.77 -2.37
CA ALA A 61 -6.07 -1.33 -0.98
C ALA A 61 -5.20 -0.06 -0.85
N GLY A 62 -4.34 0.23 -1.83
CA GLY A 62 -3.55 1.45 -1.87
C GLY A 62 -2.88 1.69 -3.22
N ILE A 63 -2.84 2.97 -3.61
CA ILE A 63 -2.28 3.46 -4.87
C ILE A 63 -1.26 4.58 -4.63
N CYS A 64 -0.38 4.83 -5.60
CA CYS A 64 0.47 6.02 -5.63
C CYS A 64 0.13 6.96 -6.78
N ASN A 65 0.65 8.19 -6.73
CA ASN A 65 0.66 9.09 -7.89
C ASN A 65 1.63 8.59 -8.99
N LEU A 66 1.60 9.23 -10.16
CA LEU A 66 2.45 8.88 -11.31
C LEU A 66 3.95 8.93 -10.99
N GLN A 67 4.38 9.88 -10.15
CA GLN A 67 5.78 10.00 -9.73
C GLN A 67 6.17 8.99 -8.64
N GLY A 68 5.22 8.24 -8.06
CA GLY A 68 5.47 7.24 -7.03
C GLY A 68 5.87 7.80 -5.65
N ASN A 69 5.81 9.12 -5.46
CA ASN A 69 6.24 9.81 -4.25
C ASN A 69 5.08 10.26 -3.33
N VAL A 70 3.83 9.93 -3.68
CA VAL A 70 2.65 10.10 -2.81
C VAL A 70 1.89 8.79 -2.80
N LEU A 71 1.69 8.22 -1.61
CA LEU A 71 0.91 6.99 -1.38
C LEU A 71 -0.40 7.34 -0.68
N GLY A 72 -1.52 6.86 -1.21
CA GLY A 72 -2.80 6.78 -0.53
C GLY A 72 -3.19 5.33 -0.31
N MET A 73 -3.54 4.94 0.93
CA MET A 73 -3.96 3.58 1.24
C MET A 73 -4.99 3.56 2.38
N MET A 74 -5.79 2.49 2.41
CA MET A 74 -6.82 2.28 3.43
C MET A 74 -6.38 1.46 4.65
N PRO A 75 -5.54 0.41 4.52
CA PRO A 75 -4.99 -0.26 5.69
C PRO A 75 -4.09 0.67 6.52
N HIS A 76 -3.95 0.36 7.81
CA HIS A 76 -3.22 1.16 8.79
C HIS A 76 -1.84 0.54 9.12
N PRO A 77 -0.78 0.78 8.31
CA PRO A 77 0.55 0.25 8.58
C PRO A 77 1.14 0.74 9.90
N GLU A 78 0.77 1.93 10.37
CA GLU A 78 1.20 2.48 11.64
C GLU A 78 0.70 1.67 12.85
N ARG A 79 -0.46 1.01 12.71
CA ARG A 79 -1.02 0.12 13.74
C ARG A 79 -0.42 -1.28 13.74
N ALA A 80 0.43 -1.59 12.77
CA ALA A 80 1.20 -2.82 12.67
C ALA A 80 2.71 -2.51 12.61
N ALA A 81 3.16 -1.47 13.31
CA ALA A 81 4.56 -1.06 13.33
C ALA A 81 5.32 -1.46 14.63
N ASP A 82 4.63 -2.06 15.60
CA ASP A 82 5.21 -2.41 16.90
C ASP A 82 4.73 -3.80 17.35
N LYS A 83 5.68 -4.64 17.78
CA LYS A 83 5.39 -5.98 18.31
C LYS A 83 4.44 -5.94 19.52
N ALA A 84 4.46 -4.86 20.31
CA ALA A 84 3.54 -4.66 21.41
C ALA A 84 2.07 -4.56 20.96
N LEU A 85 1.82 -4.19 19.71
CA LEU A 85 0.49 -4.14 19.08
C LEU A 85 0.10 -5.47 18.40
N GLY A 86 0.94 -6.50 18.51
CA GLY A 86 0.68 -7.84 18.00
C GLY A 86 1.09 -8.09 16.55
N ASN A 87 1.58 -7.08 15.84
CA ASN A 87 2.03 -7.19 14.45
C ASN A 87 3.06 -6.09 14.10
N SER A 88 4.06 -6.44 13.29
CA SER A 88 5.12 -5.53 12.83
C SER A 88 5.25 -5.44 11.30
N ASP A 89 4.30 -5.99 10.54
CA ASP A 89 4.35 -5.97 9.06
C ASP A 89 4.36 -4.56 8.47
N GLY A 90 3.65 -3.62 9.10
CA GLY A 90 3.60 -2.22 8.68
C GLY A 90 4.88 -1.44 8.96
N LEU A 91 5.77 -1.92 9.84
CA LEU A 91 7.04 -1.26 10.15
C LEU A 91 7.94 -1.12 8.92
N ARG A 92 7.93 -2.12 8.03
CA ARG A 92 8.80 -2.19 6.85
C ARG A 92 8.50 -1.12 5.81
N LEU A 93 7.28 -0.60 5.76
CA LEU A 93 6.92 0.57 4.95
C LEU A 93 7.71 1.81 5.39
N PHE A 94 7.77 2.07 6.69
CA PHE A 94 8.51 3.23 7.24
C PHE A 94 10.02 3.04 7.14
N GLN A 95 10.52 1.82 7.34
CA GLN A 95 11.93 1.49 7.14
C GLN A 95 12.35 1.72 5.68
N GLY A 96 11.56 1.24 4.72
CA GLY A 96 11.80 1.46 3.30
C GLY A 96 11.81 2.94 2.93
N LEU A 97 10.90 3.74 3.50
CA LEU A 97 10.88 5.19 3.31
C LEU A 97 12.16 5.85 3.84
N LEU A 98 12.59 5.52 5.06
CA LEU A 98 13.82 6.05 5.65
C LEU A 98 15.07 5.65 4.87
N GLU A 99 15.15 4.42 4.39
CA GLU A 99 16.29 3.94 3.59
C GLU A 99 16.37 4.65 2.23
N ARG A 100 15.23 4.86 1.56
CA ARG A 100 15.20 5.41 0.21
C ARG A 100 15.16 6.93 0.13
N VAL A 101 14.68 7.60 1.18
CA VAL A 101 14.58 9.07 1.25
C VAL A 101 15.56 9.66 2.25
N GLY A 102 15.74 9.03 3.41
CA GLY A 102 16.61 9.51 4.48
C GLY A 102 18.10 9.45 4.16
N ALA A 103 18.52 8.62 3.21
CA ALA A 103 19.90 8.57 2.72
C ALA A 103 20.27 9.76 1.80
N VAL A 104 19.34 10.67 1.52
CA VAL A 104 19.50 11.82 0.61
C VAL A 104 19.66 13.15 1.38
N VAL A 105 19.83 13.12 2.71
CA VAL A 105 20.05 14.31 3.56
C VAL A 105 21.44 14.29 4.17
#